data_AF-X0X027-F1
#
_entry.id   AF-X0X027-F1
#
_cell.length_a   1.000
_cell.length_b   1.000
_cell.length_c   1.000
_cell.angle_alpha   90.00
_cell.angle_beta   90.00
_cell.angle_gamma   90.00
#
_symmetry.space_group_name_H-M   'P 1'
#
loop_
_entity.id
_entity.type
_entity.pdbx_description
1 polymer ?
#
loop_
_entity_poly.entity_id
_entity_poly.type
_entity_poly.pdbx_seq_one_letter_code
_entity_poly.pdbx_strand_id
1 'polypeptide(L)'
;LLIQNLIEKDKNKFLDKYSNAIITINFDNKCSLTKRKNVIPDLLKYLLEAPNTLNGKVISPIGSKVLKNIDVKKCSVNGPIILVPPSATSFADPSLKLIKSKFLRSYKTSYKIELVAYYSLQPEIPINHFLCDFINYVKKNIEKSQFERVWLYSHTKDFILYNS
;
A
#
# COMPACT_ATOMS: atom_id res chain seq x y z
N LEU A 1 9.60 7.78 -3.12
CA LEU A 1 8.75 8.80 -2.47
C LEU A 1 8.14 9.70 -3.54
N LEU A 2 6.82 9.94 -3.54
CA LEU A 2 6.03 10.57 -4.63
C LEU A 2 6.65 11.79 -5.34
N ILE A 3 7.41 12.61 -4.61
CA ILE A 3 8.04 13.85 -5.10
C ILE A 3 9.38 13.65 -5.83
N GLN A 4 9.93 12.42 -5.89
CA GLN A 4 11.19 12.13 -6.59
C GLN A 4 11.11 12.30 -8.11
N ASN A 5 9.89 12.28 -8.66
CA ASN A 5 9.66 12.43 -10.10
C ASN A 5 9.52 13.89 -10.55
N LEU A 6 9.63 14.86 -9.62
CA LEU A 6 9.63 16.29 -9.95
C LEU A 6 11.03 16.74 -10.37
N ILE A 7 11.09 17.66 -11.33
CA ILE A 7 12.32 18.42 -11.63
C ILE A 7 12.73 19.19 -10.37
N GLU A 8 14.04 19.34 -10.10
CA GLU A 8 14.56 19.92 -8.86
C GLU A 8 13.90 21.25 -8.46
N LYS A 9 13.70 22.14 -9.44
CA LYS A 9 13.03 23.43 -9.22
C LYS A 9 11.62 23.29 -8.64
N ASP A 10 10.84 22.33 -9.14
CA ASP A 10 9.47 22.11 -8.70
C ASP A 10 9.42 21.31 -7.39
N LYS A 11 10.41 20.45 -7.18
CA LYS A 11 10.61 19.77 -5.89
C LYS A 11 10.85 20.77 -4.76
N ASN A 12 11.76 21.73 -4.93
CA ASN A 12 12.05 22.74 -3.91
C ASN A 12 10.81 23.61 -3.63
N LYS A 13 10.14 24.09 -4.67
CA LYS A 13 8.87 24.83 -4.53
C LYS A 13 7.81 24.03 -3.76
N PHE A 14 7.67 22.74 -4.06
CA PHE A 14 6.71 21.87 -3.36
C PHE A 14 7.06 21.74 -1.88
N LEU A 15 8.34 21.48 -1.58
CA LEU A 15 8.85 21.35 -0.22
C LEU A 15 8.63 22.63 0.59
N ASP A 16 8.95 23.80 0.03
CA ASP A 16 8.75 25.09 0.69
C ASP A 16 7.27 25.34 0.98
N LYS A 17 6.42 25.16 -0.04
CA LYS A 17 4.99 25.41 0.03
C LYS A 17 4.29 24.52 1.05
N TYR A 18 4.73 23.28 1.20
CA TYR A 18 4.11 22.28 2.07
C TYR A 18 5.00 21.86 3.26
N SER A 19 5.99 22.68 3.60
CA SER A 19 6.95 22.50 4.70
C SER A 19 6.31 22.26 6.07
N ASN A 20 5.04 22.64 6.23
CA ASN A 20 4.25 22.46 7.45
C ASN A 20 2.88 21.81 7.17
N ALA A 21 2.85 20.78 6.31
CA ALA A 21 1.62 20.16 5.88
C ALA A 21 1.64 18.63 5.95
N ILE A 22 0.46 18.06 6.22
CA ILE A 22 0.13 16.68 5.93
C ILE A 22 -0.75 16.67 4.69
N ILE A 23 -0.39 15.90 3.67
CA ILE A 23 -1.13 15.77 2.41
C ILE A 23 -1.61 14.33 2.30
N THR A 24 -2.91 14.14 2.33
CA THR A 24 -3.56 12.84 2.23
C THR A 24 -4.15 12.67 0.84
N ILE A 25 -3.65 11.68 0.08
CA ILE A 25 -4.10 11.40 -1.29
C ILE A 25 -4.99 10.15 -1.27
N ASN A 26 -6.29 10.33 -1.53
CA ASN A 26 -7.26 9.25 -1.49
C ASN A 26 -7.61 8.80 -2.92
N PHE A 27 -7.12 7.64 -3.32
CA PHE A 27 -7.48 7.03 -4.61
C PHE A 27 -8.78 6.23 -4.50
N ASP A 28 -9.46 6.06 -5.64
CA ASP A 28 -10.54 5.08 -5.78
C ASP A 28 -9.97 3.65 -5.58
N ASN A 29 -10.68 2.85 -4.78
CA ASN A 29 -10.27 1.49 -4.43
C ASN A 29 -10.35 0.52 -5.62
N LYS A 30 -11.14 0.83 -6.66
CA LYS A 30 -11.28 0.04 -7.89
C LYS A 30 -10.18 0.32 -8.92
N CYS A 31 -9.31 1.30 -8.66
CA CYS A 31 -8.26 1.69 -9.60
C CYS A 31 -6.95 0.91 -9.41
N SER A 32 -6.38 0.44 -10.53
CA SER A 32 -5.10 -0.28 -10.54
C SER A 32 -3.93 0.62 -10.15
N LEU A 33 -2.83 0.01 -9.69
CA LEU A 33 -1.60 0.72 -9.34
C LEU A 33 -1.07 1.56 -10.51
N THR A 34 -1.12 1.03 -11.74
CA THR A 34 -0.69 1.76 -12.95
C THR A 34 -1.52 3.01 -13.17
N LYS A 35 -2.85 2.94 -13.04
CA LYS A 35 -3.72 4.11 -13.16
C LYS A 35 -3.42 5.16 -12.10
N ARG A 36 -3.18 4.73 -10.85
CA ARG A 36 -2.79 5.63 -9.75
C ARG A 36 -1.46 6.32 -10.05
N LYS A 37 -0.46 5.57 -10.55
CA LYS A 37 0.86 6.12 -10.92
C LYS A 37 0.76 7.17 -12.02
N ASN A 38 -0.06 6.92 -13.03
CA ASN A 38 -0.23 7.82 -14.17
C ASN A 38 -0.84 9.18 -13.78
N VAL A 39 -1.57 9.26 -12.68
CA VAL A 39 -2.19 10.51 -12.19
C VAL A 39 -1.24 11.33 -11.31
N ILE A 40 -0.13 10.75 -10.84
CA ILE A 40 0.81 11.44 -9.94
C ILE A 40 1.36 12.75 -10.54
N PRO A 41 1.83 12.80 -11.81
CA PRO A 41 2.37 14.04 -12.36
C PRO A 41 1.36 15.19 -12.34
N ASP A 42 0.14 14.93 -12.80
CA ASP A 42 -0.94 15.92 -12.83
C ASP A 42 -1.35 16.36 -11.41
N LEU A 43 -1.41 15.40 -10.47
CA LEU A 43 -1.67 15.67 -9.06
C LEU A 43 -0.64 16.62 -8.44
N LEU A 44 0.66 16.38 -8.70
CA LEU A 44 1.72 17.22 -8.16
C LEU A 44 1.69 18.61 -8.79
N LYS A 45 1.42 18.71 -10.11
CA LYS A 45 1.21 19.98 -10.79
C LYS A 45 0.07 20.78 -10.17
N TYR A 46 -1.08 20.13 -9.93
CA TYR A 46 -2.22 20.75 -9.26
C TYR A 46 -1.89 21.29 -7.87
N LEU A 47 -1.16 20.50 -7.06
CA LEU A 47 -0.73 20.95 -5.74
C LEU A 47 0.25 22.12 -5.82
N LEU A 48 1.13 22.17 -6.82
CA LEU A 48 2.02 23.31 -7.05
C LEU A 48 1.25 24.58 -7.42
N GLU A 49 0.19 24.46 -8.23
CA GLU A 49 -0.64 25.58 -8.70
C GLU A 49 -1.73 26.03 -7.71
N ALA A 50 -2.08 25.20 -6.72
CA ALA A 50 -3.09 25.52 -5.71
C ALA A 50 -2.76 26.80 -4.91
N PRO A 51 -3.75 27.51 -4.33
CA PRO A 51 -3.46 28.64 -3.45
C PRO A 51 -2.71 28.20 -2.19
N ASN A 52 -1.81 29.04 -1.67
CA ASN A 52 -1.06 28.77 -0.43
C ASN A 52 -1.97 28.65 0.81
N THR A 53 -3.19 29.20 0.73
CA THR A 53 -4.23 29.12 1.76
C THR A 53 -4.96 27.77 1.76
N LEU A 54 -4.65 26.85 0.85
CA LEU A 54 -5.31 25.56 0.76
C LEU A 54 -5.12 24.77 2.06
N ASN A 55 -6.23 24.56 2.77
CA ASN A 55 -6.32 23.76 3.98
C ASN A 55 -7.69 23.07 4.03
N GLY A 56 -7.69 21.75 4.22
CA GLY A 56 -8.87 20.89 4.15
C GLY A 56 -8.95 20.05 2.87
N LYS A 57 -10.13 19.46 2.70
CA LYS A 57 -10.41 18.46 1.67
C LYS A 57 -10.85 19.11 0.35
N VAL A 58 -10.25 18.67 -0.74
CA VAL A 58 -10.61 19.06 -2.11
C VAL A 58 -10.92 17.83 -2.95
N ILE A 59 -12.02 17.90 -3.69
CA ILE A 59 -12.30 16.96 -4.76
C ILE A 59 -11.46 17.42 -5.96
N SER A 60 -10.40 16.69 -6.28
CA SER A 60 -9.56 17.07 -7.40
C SER A 60 -10.34 16.92 -8.71
N PRO A 61 -10.27 17.89 -9.63
CA PRO A 61 -10.85 17.74 -10.96
C PRO A 61 -10.06 16.73 -11.82
N ILE A 62 -8.86 16.32 -11.38
CA ILE A 62 -7.95 15.46 -12.13
C ILE A 62 -8.32 14.00 -11.95
N GLY A 63 -8.53 13.30 -13.06
CA GLY A 63 -8.73 11.86 -13.05
C GLY A 63 -9.81 11.45 -12.06
N SER A 64 -10.98 12.10 -12.10
CA SER A 64 -12.08 11.98 -11.12
C SER A 64 -12.55 10.53 -10.84
N LYS A 65 -12.24 9.59 -11.73
CA LYS A 65 -12.49 8.14 -11.56
C LYS A 65 -11.37 7.39 -10.81
N VAL A 66 -10.22 8.03 -10.62
CA VAL A 66 -8.99 7.50 -10.02
C VAL A 66 -8.69 8.18 -8.69
N LEU A 67 -8.86 9.49 -8.60
CA LEU A 67 -8.60 10.28 -7.40
C LEU A 67 -9.92 10.71 -6.77
N LYS A 68 -10.22 10.21 -5.57
CA LYS A 68 -11.46 10.50 -4.84
C LYS A 68 -11.42 11.89 -4.21
N ASN A 69 -10.31 12.22 -3.57
CA ASN A 69 -10.05 13.54 -2.99
C ASN A 69 -8.59 13.65 -2.54
N ILE A 70 -8.18 14.88 -2.28
CA ILE A 70 -6.93 15.24 -1.61
C ILE A 70 -7.31 16.02 -0.35
N ASP A 71 -6.71 15.72 0.78
CA ASP A 71 -6.86 16.51 2.00
C ASP A 71 -5.51 17.10 2.40
N VAL A 72 -5.44 18.42 2.51
CA VAL A 72 -4.23 19.15 2.88
C VAL A 72 -4.44 19.74 4.25
N LYS A 73 -3.74 19.25 5.27
CA LYS A 73 -3.81 19.80 6.61
C LYS A 73 -2.54 20.57 6.96
N LYS A 74 -2.66 21.90 7.05
CA LYS A 74 -1.58 22.75 7.58
C LYS A 74 -1.50 22.58 9.10
N CYS A 75 -0.32 22.24 9.62
CA CYS A 75 -0.11 21.98 11.05
C CYS A 75 1.37 22.14 11.43
N SER A 76 1.66 22.17 12.73
CA SER A 76 3.00 22.33 13.30
C SER A 76 3.85 21.05 13.20
N VAL A 77 4.00 20.54 11.98
CA VAL A 77 4.86 19.38 11.65
C VAL A 77 5.97 19.83 10.70
N ASN A 78 7.09 19.13 10.71
CA ASN A 78 8.12 19.29 9.67
C ASN A 78 7.70 18.43 8.46
N GLY A 79 6.97 19.05 7.54
CA GLY A 79 6.42 18.45 6.33
C GLY A 79 7.25 18.73 5.06
N PRO A 80 6.74 18.35 3.88
CA PRO A 80 5.45 17.71 3.66
C PRO A 80 5.43 16.23 4.05
N ILE A 81 4.45 15.83 4.86
CA ILE A 81 4.14 14.43 5.13
C ILE A 81 3.08 13.99 4.13
N ILE A 82 3.43 13.09 3.22
CA ILE A 82 2.49 12.58 2.21
C ILE A 82 1.95 11.22 2.66
N LEU A 83 0.66 11.18 2.95
CA LEU A 83 -0.08 9.97 3.29
C LEU A 83 -0.87 9.50 2.07
N VAL A 84 -0.81 8.20 1.82
CA VAL A 84 -1.69 7.53 0.85
C VAL A 84 -2.43 6.43 1.62
N PRO A 85 -3.52 6.79 2.34
CA PRO A 85 -4.31 5.84 3.12
C PRO A 85 -4.78 4.72 2.21
N PRO A 86 -4.96 3.53 2.78
CA PRO A 86 -4.49 2.33 2.14
C PRO A 86 -5.18 2.15 0.79
N SER A 87 -4.32 2.13 -0.20
CA SER A 87 -4.52 1.53 -1.51
C SER A 87 -4.81 0.02 -1.42
N ALA A 88 -4.80 -0.54 -0.21
CA ALA A 88 -5.28 -1.86 0.18
C ALA A 88 -6.57 -1.71 0.99
N THR A 89 -7.70 -2.07 0.39
CA THR A 89 -8.79 -2.68 1.16
C THR A 89 -8.17 -3.63 2.18
N SER A 90 -8.45 -3.46 3.47
CA SER A 90 -8.20 -4.41 4.57
C SER A 90 -7.15 -5.49 4.26
N PHE A 91 -5.95 -5.38 4.83
CA PHE A 91 -4.87 -6.35 4.74
C PHE A 91 -5.32 -7.83 4.87
N ALA A 92 -6.41 -8.07 5.62
CA ALA A 92 -6.94 -9.41 5.85
C ALA A 92 -7.56 -10.06 4.60
N ASP A 93 -8.25 -9.30 3.74
CA ASP A 93 -9.25 -9.91 2.85
C ASP A 93 -8.70 -10.37 1.49
N PRO A 94 -7.87 -9.62 0.74
CA PRO A 94 -7.29 -10.14 -0.51
C PRO A 94 -6.14 -11.12 -0.24
N SER A 95 -5.29 -10.86 0.77
CA SER A 95 -4.10 -11.67 1.03
C SER A 95 -4.45 -13.08 1.54
N LEU A 96 -5.34 -13.19 2.53
CA LEU A 96 -5.76 -14.48 3.05
C LEU A 96 -6.54 -15.26 2.00
N LYS A 97 -7.37 -14.59 1.19
CA LYS A 97 -8.08 -15.21 0.07
C LYS A 97 -7.11 -15.78 -0.97
N LEU A 98 -6.03 -15.06 -1.31
CA LEU A 98 -5.00 -15.55 -2.22
C LEU A 98 -4.30 -16.79 -1.66
N ILE A 99 -3.93 -16.78 -0.37
CA ILE A 99 -3.31 -17.92 0.30
C ILE A 99 -4.27 -19.13 0.28
N LYS A 100 -5.54 -18.94 0.68
CA LYS A 100 -6.59 -19.95 0.58
C LYS A 100 -6.70 -20.54 -0.82
N SER A 101 -6.68 -19.70 -1.85
CA SER A 101 -6.75 -20.14 -3.24
C SER A 101 -5.54 -20.97 -3.68
N LYS A 102 -4.37 -20.79 -3.05
CA LYS A 102 -3.18 -21.60 -3.33
C LYS A 102 -3.30 -23.00 -2.72
N PHE A 103 -3.87 -23.12 -1.52
CA PHE A 103 -4.14 -24.40 -0.86
C PHE A 103 -5.18 -25.26 -1.60
N LEU A 104 -6.12 -24.63 -2.30
CA LEU A 104 -7.16 -25.33 -3.07
C LEU A 104 -6.70 -25.80 -4.46
N ARG A 105 -5.50 -25.41 -4.90
CA ARG A 105 -4.97 -25.81 -6.20
C ARG A 105 -4.32 -27.18 -6.12
N SER A 106 -4.49 -27.96 -7.18
CA SER A 106 -3.69 -29.15 -7.42
C SER A 106 -2.50 -28.82 -8.31
N TYR A 107 -1.30 -29.07 -7.81
CA TYR A 107 -0.03 -28.89 -8.51
C TYR A 107 0.46 -30.25 -8.98
N LYS A 108 0.83 -30.35 -10.27
CA LYS A 108 1.44 -31.54 -10.84
C LYS A 108 2.96 -31.38 -10.85
N THR A 109 3.64 -32.07 -9.95
CA THR A 109 5.09 -32.08 -9.82
C THR A 109 5.54 -33.31 -9.05
N SER A 110 6.74 -33.82 -9.34
CA SER A 110 7.39 -34.89 -8.58
C SER A 110 8.17 -34.37 -7.37
N TYR A 111 8.29 -33.04 -7.23
CA TYR A 111 9.05 -32.39 -6.18
C TYR A 111 8.15 -31.92 -5.04
N LYS A 112 8.73 -31.84 -3.85
CA LYS A 112 8.08 -31.22 -2.70
C LYS A 112 7.82 -29.73 -2.98
N ILE A 113 6.71 -29.24 -2.44
CA ILE A 113 6.26 -27.87 -2.68
C ILE A 113 6.32 -27.13 -1.36
N GLU A 114 6.94 -25.95 -1.37
CA GLU A 114 6.87 -25.02 -0.25
C GLU A 114 6.20 -23.73 -0.71
N LEU A 115 5.39 -23.12 0.16
CA LEU A 115 4.73 -21.85 -0.11
C LEU A 115 5.46 -20.73 0.63
N VAL A 116 5.92 -19.72 -0.11
CA VAL A 116 6.46 -18.49 0.48
C VAL A 116 5.45 -17.36 0.29
N ALA A 117 4.90 -16.87 1.39
CA ALA A 117 4.11 -15.64 1.44
C ALA A 117 5.06 -14.45 1.64
N TYR A 118 5.39 -13.78 0.55
CA TYR A 118 6.33 -12.65 0.52
C TYR A 118 5.60 -11.29 0.66
N TYR A 119 6.07 -10.46 1.59
CA TYR A 119 5.50 -9.16 1.92
C TYR A 119 6.48 -8.02 1.63
N SER A 120 6.33 -7.27 0.53
CA SER A 120 7.30 -6.23 0.11
C SER A 120 6.78 -4.80 -0.04
N LEU A 121 5.47 -4.58 -0.13
CA LEU A 121 4.90 -3.30 -0.60
C LEU A 121 3.94 -2.63 0.39
N GLN A 122 3.95 -3.00 1.66
CA GLN A 122 3.04 -2.44 2.66
C GLN A 122 3.81 -2.06 3.95
N PRO A 123 3.40 -0.97 4.63
CA PRO A 123 4.02 -0.54 5.89
C PRO A 123 3.83 -1.61 6.97
N GLU A 124 4.81 -1.76 7.87
CA GLU A 124 4.86 -2.82 8.89
C GLU A 124 3.48 -3.16 9.46
N ILE A 125 3.11 -4.43 9.37
CA ILE A 125 1.90 -4.99 9.95
C ILE A 125 1.91 -4.60 11.44
N PRO A 126 1.05 -3.67 11.92
CA PRO A 126 0.77 -3.64 13.34
C PRO A 126 0.24 -5.02 13.65
N ILE A 127 0.75 -5.68 14.70
CA ILE A 127 0.36 -7.05 15.08
C ILE A 127 -1.18 -7.10 15.17
N ASN A 128 -1.83 -7.45 14.07
CA ASN A 128 -3.25 -7.32 13.81
C ASN A 128 -3.75 -8.65 13.25
N HIS A 129 -5.03 -8.91 13.47
CA HIS A 129 -5.81 -10.12 13.18
C HIS A 129 -5.36 -11.02 12.01
N PHE A 130 -4.86 -10.47 10.90
CA PHE A 130 -4.35 -11.28 9.77
C PHE A 130 -3.27 -12.28 10.16
N LEU A 131 -2.28 -11.92 11.00
CA LEU A 131 -1.21 -12.86 11.33
C LEU A 131 -1.80 -14.08 12.05
N CYS A 132 -2.71 -13.85 12.99
CA CYS A 132 -3.45 -14.91 13.67
C CYS A 132 -4.31 -15.70 12.69
N ASP A 133 -5.07 -15.05 11.80
CA ASP A 133 -5.93 -15.72 10.82
C ASP A 133 -5.14 -16.56 9.81
N PHE A 134 -3.98 -16.04 9.37
CA PHE A 134 -3.04 -16.75 8.51
C PHE A 134 -2.49 -17.99 9.21
N ILE A 135 -1.93 -17.83 10.42
CA ILE A 135 -1.36 -18.94 11.20
C ILE A 135 -2.43 -20.00 11.47
N ASN A 136 -3.62 -19.59 11.91
CA ASN A 136 -4.74 -20.50 12.18
C ASN A 136 -5.18 -21.23 10.91
N TYR A 137 -5.23 -20.54 9.78
CA TYR A 137 -5.57 -21.17 8.50
C TYR A 137 -4.50 -22.18 8.08
N VAL A 138 -3.22 -21.84 8.14
CA VAL A 138 -2.13 -22.75 7.78
C VAL A 138 -2.15 -23.99 8.67
N LYS A 139 -2.16 -23.82 10.00
CA LYS A 139 -2.21 -24.94 10.95
C LYS A 139 -3.39 -25.89 10.68
N LYS A 140 -4.56 -25.36 10.34
CA LYS A 140 -5.77 -26.16 10.09
C LYS A 140 -5.72 -26.95 8.77
N ASN A 141 -4.93 -26.51 7.79
CA ASN A 141 -5.01 -27.02 6.41
C ASN A 141 -3.71 -27.58 5.84
N ILE A 142 -2.56 -27.41 6.51
CA ILE A 142 -1.24 -27.81 5.99
C ILE A 142 -1.19 -29.31 5.68
N GLU A 143 -1.67 -30.16 6.59
CA GLU A 143 -1.71 -31.62 6.45
C GLU A 143 -2.60 -32.09 5.28
N LYS A 144 -3.57 -31.27 4.87
CA LYS A 144 -4.50 -31.57 3.78
C LYS A 144 -4.06 -30.95 2.44
N SER A 145 -2.95 -30.22 2.44
CA SER A 145 -2.43 -29.52 1.28
C SER A 145 -1.27 -30.29 0.64
N GLN A 146 -0.84 -29.86 -0.55
CA GLN A 146 0.39 -30.38 -1.18
C GLN A 146 1.65 -29.65 -0.70
N PHE A 147 1.54 -28.68 0.21
CA PHE A 147 2.68 -27.93 0.71
C PHE A 147 3.31 -28.67 1.90
N GLU A 148 4.62 -28.88 1.84
CA GLU A 148 5.41 -29.41 2.97
C GLU A 148 5.60 -28.35 4.06
N ARG A 149 5.87 -27.11 3.64
CA ARG A 149 6.07 -25.96 4.53
C ARG A 149 5.47 -24.69 3.96
N VAL A 150 5.11 -23.78 4.86
CA VAL A 150 4.64 -22.44 4.54
C VAL A 150 5.44 -21.41 5.33
N TRP A 151 6.04 -20.47 4.61
CA TRP A 151 6.84 -19.39 5.15
C TRP A 151 6.09 -18.07 5.03
N LEU A 152 6.09 -17.26 6.10
CA LEU A 152 5.69 -15.86 6.05
C LEU A 152 6.92 -14.99 6.26
N TYR A 153 7.34 -14.30 5.21
CA TYR A 153 8.54 -13.47 5.23
C TYR A 153 8.19 -11.98 5.28
N SER A 154 8.81 -11.25 6.21
CA SER A 154 8.73 -9.79 6.32
C SER A 154 9.97 -9.15 5.71
N HIS A 155 9.79 -8.46 4.57
CA HIS A 155 10.87 -7.69 3.96
C HIS A 155 11.31 -6.50 4.81
N THR A 156 10.37 -5.85 5.53
CA THR A 156 10.69 -4.69 6.36
C THR A 156 11.57 -5.04 7.55
N LYS A 157 11.42 -6.25 8.10
CA LYS A 157 12.21 -6.75 9.22
C LYS A 157 13.37 -7.65 8.81
N ASP A 158 13.45 -7.98 7.53
CA ASP A 158 14.37 -9.00 7.00
C ASP A 158 14.29 -10.31 7.82
N PHE A 159 13.06 -10.77 8.08
CA PHE A 159 12.81 -11.83 9.06
C PHE A 159 11.61 -12.72 8.71
N ILE A 160 11.69 -14.01 9.09
CA ILE A 160 10.61 -14.97 8.95
C ILE A 160 9.65 -14.82 10.13
N LEU A 161 8.46 -14.28 9.88
CA LEU A 161 7.42 -14.11 10.90
C LEU A 161 6.75 -15.42 11.32
N TYR A 162 6.73 -16.41 10.43
CA TYR A 162 6.14 -17.72 10.67
C TYR A 162 6.74 -18.79 9.75
N ASN A 163 6.89 -19.99 10.30
CA ASN A 163 7.14 -21.24 9.59
C ASN A 163 6.27 -22.35 10.20
N SER A 164 5.66 -23.18 9.37
CA SER A 164 4.78 -24.30 9.76
C SER A 164 5.55 -25.56 10.14
#